data_AF-A0A3N2MC99-F1
#
_entry.id   AF-A0A3N2MC99-F1
#
_cell.length_a   1.000
_cell.length_b   1.000
_cell.length_c   1.000
_cell.angle_alpha   90.00
_cell.angle_beta   90.00
_cell.angle_gamma   90.00
#
_symmetry.space_group_name_H-M   'P 1'
#
loop_
_entity.id
_entity.type
_entity.pdbx_description
1 polymer ?
#
loop_
_entity_poly.entity_id
_entity_poly.type
_entity_poly.pdbx_seq_one_letter_code
_entity_poly.pdbx_strand_id
1 'polypeptide(L)'
;MRSFIKRNNQGGLMRLAMAIFFAIAALMPQRAGAAKVAADTLSIRDVFVSLQSEPVEILKKTTRLDMLDYWDADSVYKAVNAMDGLSWIEACTPEYMKVQLTPVSTLELRMLHRKKGSTVVASVYTVGSSTQAEDSEVRFYDDKLNELDSKEFFKTPELKDFFDIPKGAEITMKEIKDMIPFPTVAYSISPDEDFLTARLTVGKYMDVDNYKTISRYLRPEIRVKLK
;
A
#
# COMPACT_ATOMS: atom_id res chain seq x y z
N MET A 1 51.39 52.00 -30.94
CA MET A 1 50.46 52.20 -32.06
C MET A 1 49.61 50.95 -32.23
N ARG A 2 48.29 51.13 -32.28
CA ARG A 2 47.22 50.22 -32.73
C ARG A 2 46.81 49.04 -31.81
N SER A 3 45.66 49.27 -31.18
CA SER A 3 44.67 48.33 -30.66
C SER A 3 44.19 47.30 -31.70
N PHE A 4 43.67 46.15 -31.28
CA PHE A 4 42.31 45.70 -31.61
C PHE A 4 41.86 44.49 -30.76
N ILE A 5 40.56 44.44 -30.48
CA ILE A 5 39.83 43.55 -29.57
C ILE A 5 39.01 42.51 -30.38
N LYS A 6 38.86 41.29 -29.79
CA LYS A 6 37.82 40.22 -29.95
C LYS A 6 37.64 39.45 -31.28
N ARG A 7 37.61 38.10 -31.16
CA ARG A 7 36.44 37.18 -31.22
C ARG A 7 36.97 35.74 -31.22
N ASN A 8 36.78 34.94 -30.18
CA ASN A 8 35.67 34.02 -29.88
C ASN A 8 35.29 32.99 -30.97
N ASN A 9 35.54 31.72 -30.60
CA ASN A 9 34.71 30.52 -30.74
C ASN A 9 34.89 29.52 -31.91
N GLN A 10 35.19 28.30 -31.46
CA GLN A 10 34.78 26.96 -31.92
C GLN A 10 35.43 26.31 -33.14
N GLY A 11 35.91 25.09 -32.88
CA GLY A 11 35.80 24.00 -33.84
C GLY A 11 36.98 23.05 -33.82
N GLY A 12 36.80 21.87 -33.23
CA GLY A 12 37.35 20.65 -33.84
C GLY A 12 38.44 19.92 -33.07
N LEU A 13 38.02 18.80 -32.50
CA LEU A 13 38.77 17.52 -32.47
C LEU A 13 40.09 17.51 -31.69
N MET A 14 39.97 17.39 -30.37
CA MET A 14 41.04 16.90 -29.53
C MET A 14 41.19 15.38 -29.72
N ARG A 15 42.28 14.97 -30.37
CA ARG A 15 42.73 13.59 -30.53
C ARG A 15 43.50 13.14 -29.28
N LEU A 16 42.99 12.08 -28.67
CA LEU A 16 43.71 10.88 -28.20
C LEU A 16 45.15 11.04 -27.68
N ALA A 17 45.36 10.89 -26.37
CA ALA A 17 46.55 10.24 -25.83
C ALA A 17 46.31 9.71 -24.40
N MET A 18 46.56 8.41 -24.27
CA MET A 18 46.40 7.51 -23.13
C MET A 18 47.58 7.63 -22.14
N ALA A 19 47.33 7.68 -20.82
CA ALA A 19 48.34 7.39 -19.80
C ALA A 19 47.72 7.00 -18.44
N ILE A 20 47.54 5.69 -18.27
CA ILE A 20 47.89 4.84 -17.11
C ILE A 20 47.78 5.49 -15.71
N PHE A 21 46.75 5.09 -14.94
CA PHE A 21 46.75 5.17 -13.48
C PHE A 21 46.73 3.76 -12.89
N PHE A 22 47.76 3.46 -12.08
CA PHE A 22 47.95 2.20 -11.36
C PHE A 22 46.93 2.04 -10.23
N ALA A 23 46.50 0.79 -10.08
CA ALA A 23 45.53 0.29 -9.13
C ALA A 23 46.01 0.29 -7.67
N ILE A 24 45.11 0.61 -6.75
CA ILE A 24 45.03 -0.01 -5.42
C ILE A 24 43.57 -0.39 -5.21
N ALA A 25 43.19 -1.58 -5.68
CA ALA A 25 41.93 -2.20 -5.29
C ALA A 25 42.10 -2.76 -3.88
N ALA A 26 41.50 -2.09 -2.89
CA ALA A 26 41.41 -2.62 -1.54
C ALA A 26 40.60 -3.92 -1.57
N LEU A 27 41.29 -5.04 -1.38
CA LEU A 27 40.73 -6.37 -1.27
C LEU A 27 39.97 -6.49 0.05
N MET A 28 38.73 -5.98 0.09
CA MET A 28 37.80 -6.34 1.16
C MET A 28 37.35 -7.79 0.94
N PRO A 29 37.45 -8.67 1.94
CA PRO A 29 36.84 -9.99 1.84
C PRO A 29 35.33 -9.80 1.81
N GLN A 30 34.73 -9.94 0.62
CA GLN A 30 33.30 -10.17 0.50
C GLN A 30 33.01 -11.47 1.25
N ARG A 31 32.50 -11.34 2.49
CA ARG A 31 31.75 -12.42 3.12
C ARG A 31 30.48 -12.59 2.28
N ALA A 32 30.61 -13.35 1.20
CA ALA A 32 29.49 -14.05 0.60
C ALA A 32 29.02 -15.07 1.65
N GLY A 33 28.25 -14.59 2.62
CA GLY A 33 27.33 -15.45 3.32
C GLY A 33 26.35 -15.92 2.26
N ALA A 34 26.58 -17.11 1.72
CA ALA A 34 25.55 -17.83 1.01
C ALA A 34 24.40 -17.97 2.00
N ALA A 35 23.42 -17.07 1.90
CA ALA A 35 22.13 -17.26 2.51
C ALA A 35 21.67 -18.61 1.98
N LYS A 36 21.50 -19.58 2.88
CA LYS A 36 20.72 -20.78 2.58
C LYS A 36 19.43 -20.25 1.96
N VAL A 37 19.19 -20.58 0.69
CA VAL A 37 17.89 -20.44 0.07
C VAL A 37 16.97 -21.32 0.93
N ALA A 38 16.29 -20.67 1.88
CA ALA A 38 15.24 -21.30 2.63
C ALA A 38 14.12 -21.64 1.63
N ALA A 39 13.57 -22.83 1.78
CA ALA A 39 12.58 -23.41 0.88
C ALA A 39 11.46 -22.42 0.52
N ASP A 40 11.06 -22.42 -0.76
CA ASP A 40 9.75 -22.01 -1.30
C ASP A 40 9.01 -20.94 -0.46
N THR A 41 9.64 -19.78 -0.30
CA THR A 41 9.03 -18.69 0.48
C THR A 41 8.06 -17.95 -0.42
N LEU A 42 6.76 -18.23 -0.26
CA LEU A 42 5.66 -17.48 -0.85
C LEU A 42 5.99 -15.98 -0.81
N SER A 43 6.07 -15.30 -1.95
CA SER A 43 6.25 -13.84 -1.99
C SER A 43 4.91 -13.11 -2.13
N ILE A 44 4.86 -11.82 -1.84
CA ILE A 44 3.62 -11.04 -2.05
C ILE A 44 3.18 -11.02 -3.53
N ARG A 45 4.12 -11.23 -4.45
CA ARG A 45 3.86 -11.35 -5.89
C ARG A 45 3.18 -12.68 -6.21
N ASP A 46 3.63 -13.77 -5.58
CA ASP A 46 3.00 -15.09 -5.72
C ASP A 46 1.58 -15.08 -5.14
N VAL A 47 1.39 -14.40 -4.01
CA VAL A 47 0.07 -14.12 -3.43
C VAL A 47 -0.79 -13.38 -4.45
N PHE A 48 -0.32 -12.25 -4.97
CA PHE A 48 -1.10 -11.46 -5.93
C PHE A 48 -1.53 -12.27 -7.14
N VAL A 49 -0.67 -13.14 -7.68
CA VAL A 49 -0.93 -13.99 -8.85
C VAL A 49 -1.85 -15.18 -8.54
N SER A 50 -1.78 -15.72 -7.33
CA SER A 50 -2.42 -17.00 -6.97
C SER A 50 -3.69 -16.84 -6.14
N LEU A 51 -3.89 -15.69 -5.50
CA LEU A 51 -5.07 -15.42 -4.69
C LEU A 51 -6.34 -15.52 -5.56
N GLN A 52 -7.31 -16.29 -5.06
CA GLN A 52 -8.63 -16.52 -5.63
C GLN A 52 -9.67 -15.89 -4.70
N SER A 53 -9.70 -14.55 -4.69
CA SER A 53 -10.73 -13.79 -3.99
C SER A 53 -11.49 -12.94 -4.99
N GLU A 54 -12.80 -12.79 -4.75
CA GLU A 54 -13.71 -12.04 -5.64
C GLU A 54 -13.13 -10.69 -6.10
N PRO A 55 -12.51 -9.84 -5.25
CA PRO A 55 -11.95 -8.57 -5.70
C PRO A 55 -10.82 -8.70 -6.74
N VAL A 56 -10.02 -9.77 -6.68
CA VAL A 56 -8.86 -9.97 -7.55
C VAL A 56 -9.23 -10.67 -8.86
N GLU A 57 -10.31 -11.44 -8.87
CA GLU A 57 -10.74 -12.24 -10.03
C GLU A 57 -11.20 -11.42 -11.24
N ILE A 58 -11.44 -10.11 -11.05
CA ILE A 58 -11.63 -9.18 -12.17
C ILE A 58 -10.39 -9.07 -13.08
N LEU A 59 -9.23 -9.53 -12.60
CA LEU A 59 -7.97 -9.65 -13.33
C LEU A 59 -7.62 -11.13 -13.54
N LYS A 60 -7.51 -11.52 -14.82
CA LYS A 60 -7.02 -12.86 -15.18
C LYS A 60 -5.62 -13.07 -14.61
N LYS A 61 -5.29 -14.32 -14.26
CA LYS A 61 -3.95 -14.69 -13.80
C LYS A 61 -2.84 -14.24 -14.76
N THR A 62 -3.04 -14.39 -16.07
CA THR A 62 -2.09 -13.91 -17.09
C THR A 62 -1.92 -12.40 -17.05
N THR A 63 -3.01 -11.64 -16.91
CA THR A 63 -2.97 -10.19 -16.78
C THR A 63 -2.22 -9.74 -15.54
N ARG A 64 -2.37 -10.45 -14.41
CA ARG A 64 -1.60 -10.19 -13.18
C ARG A 64 -0.11 -10.44 -13.37
N LEU A 65 0.26 -11.48 -14.13
CA LEU A 65 1.65 -11.73 -14.51
C LEU A 65 2.19 -10.60 -15.39
N ASP A 66 1.44 -10.18 -16.41
CA ASP A 66 1.84 -9.05 -17.28
C ASP A 66 2.06 -7.78 -16.44
N MET A 67 1.16 -7.46 -15.51
CA MET A 67 1.31 -6.29 -14.61
C MET A 67 2.62 -6.32 -13.82
N LEU A 68 3.06 -7.49 -13.39
CA LEU A 68 4.31 -7.70 -12.66
C LEU A 68 5.54 -7.61 -13.58
N ASP A 69 5.46 -8.14 -14.79
CA ASP A 69 6.55 -8.06 -15.79
C ASP A 69 6.82 -6.60 -16.19
N TYR A 70 5.77 -5.80 -16.39
CA TYR A 70 5.91 -4.37 -16.66
C TYR A 70 6.46 -3.61 -15.44
N TRP A 71 6.02 -3.96 -14.23
CA TRP A 71 6.53 -3.35 -13.00
C TRP A 71 8.04 -3.56 -12.85
N ASP A 72 8.53 -4.76 -13.15
CA ASP A 72 9.97 -5.07 -13.09
C ASP A 72 10.78 -4.36 -14.18
N ALA A 73 10.13 -3.95 -15.27
CA ALA A 73 10.71 -3.11 -16.30
C ALA A 73 10.62 -1.59 -16.00
N ASP A 74 10.38 -1.21 -14.74
CA ASP A 74 10.17 0.16 -14.28
C ASP A 74 9.03 0.88 -15.05
N SER A 75 7.99 0.13 -15.42
CA SER A 75 6.84 0.62 -16.19
C SER A 75 5.52 0.29 -15.51
N VAL A 76 4.55 1.21 -15.57
CA VAL A 76 3.20 0.96 -15.04
C VAL A 76 2.28 0.51 -16.16
N TYR A 77 1.97 -0.79 -16.18
CA TYR A 77 0.94 -1.34 -17.06
C TYR A 77 -0.45 -1.07 -16.51
N LYS A 78 -1.27 -0.39 -17.32
CA LYS A 78 -2.70 -0.18 -17.05
C LYS A 78 -3.49 -1.29 -17.75
N ALA A 79 -3.79 -2.35 -17.00
CA ALA A 79 -4.56 -3.49 -17.48
C ALA A 79 -6.04 -3.13 -17.58
N VAL A 80 -6.71 -3.59 -18.65
CA VAL A 80 -8.18 -3.54 -18.73
C VAL A 80 -8.75 -4.71 -17.93
N ASN A 81 -9.57 -4.42 -16.92
CA ASN A 81 -10.19 -5.43 -16.07
C ASN A 81 -11.52 -5.95 -16.64
N ALA A 82 -12.10 -6.96 -16.02
CA ALA A 82 -13.37 -7.57 -16.46
C ALA A 82 -14.59 -6.63 -16.41
N MET A 83 -14.47 -5.45 -15.78
CA MET A 83 -15.50 -4.42 -15.71
C MET A 83 -15.23 -3.26 -16.68
N ASP A 84 -14.37 -3.46 -17.68
CA ASP A 84 -13.92 -2.44 -18.66
C ASP A 84 -13.23 -1.21 -18.04
N GLY A 85 -12.82 -1.32 -16.77
CA GLY A 85 -12.01 -0.32 -16.07
C GLY A 85 -10.51 -0.58 -16.19
N LEU A 86 -9.71 0.35 -15.67
CA LEU A 86 -8.26 0.20 -15.61
C LEU A 86 -7.79 -0.23 -14.21
N SER A 87 -6.84 -1.16 -14.20
CA SER A 87 -6.12 -1.61 -13.00
C SER A 87 -4.61 -1.39 -13.16
N TRP A 88 -3.92 -1.07 -12.09
CA TRP A 88 -2.46 -0.91 -12.08
C TRP A 88 -1.88 -1.17 -10.70
N ILE A 89 -0.61 -1.58 -10.65
CA ILE A 89 0.16 -1.68 -9.41
C ILE A 89 0.58 -0.26 -9.00
N GLU A 90 0.31 0.12 -7.75
CA GLU A 90 0.73 1.40 -7.18
C GLU A 90 2.03 1.27 -6.39
N ALA A 91 2.19 0.15 -5.69
CA ALA A 91 3.37 -0.15 -4.91
C ALA A 91 3.59 -1.67 -4.83
N CYS A 92 4.85 -2.09 -4.86
CA CYS A 92 5.24 -3.49 -4.71
C CYS A 92 6.60 -3.55 -4.02
N THR A 93 6.65 -4.22 -2.88
CA THR A 93 7.86 -4.60 -2.15
C THR A 93 7.89 -6.14 -2.05
N PRO A 94 8.91 -6.77 -1.44
CA PRO A 94 8.90 -8.23 -1.23
C PRO A 94 7.68 -8.73 -0.44
N GLU A 95 7.07 -7.84 0.35
CA GLU A 95 6.28 -8.19 1.51
C GLU A 95 4.97 -7.40 1.61
N TYR A 96 4.80 -6.38 0.76
CA TYR A 96 3.62 -5.52 0.64
C TYR A 96 3.33 -5.22 -0.83
N MET A 97 2.04 -5.13 -1.18
CA MET A 97 1.61 -4.69 -2.50
C MET A 97 0.35 -3.83 -2.38
N LYS A 98 0.25 -2.79 -3.20
CA LYS A 98 -0.96 -2.00 -3.40
C LYS A 98 -1.34 -1.97 -4.88
N VAL A 99 -2.59 -2.28 -5.16
CA VAL A 99 -3.14 -2.38 -6.52
C VAL A 99 -4.40 -1.54 -6.60
N GLN A 100 -4.49 -0.68 -7.60
CA GLN A 100 -5.77 -0.13 -8.01
C GLN A 100 -6.49 -1.20 -8.83
N LEU A 101 -7.63 -1.69 -8.34
CA LEU A 101 -8.42 -2.73 -9.00
C LEU A 101 -9.42 -2.14 -10.00
N THR A 102 -10.13 -1.09 -9.60
CA THR A 102 -11.06 -0.34 -10.46
C THR A 102 -10.89 1.16 -10.17
N PRO A 103 -11.53 2.09 -10.93
CA PRO A 103 -11.49 3.51 -10.58
C PRO A 103 -12.02 3.87 -9.17
N VAL A 104 -12.73 2.95 -8.51
CA VAL A 104 -13.37 3.15 -7.19
C VAL A 104 -13.01 2.06 -6.19
N SER A 105 -11.99 1.24 -6.45
CA SER A 105 -11.55 0.23 -5.51
C SER A 105 -10.06 -0.10 -5.57
N THR A 106 -9.49 -0.34 -4.40
CA THR A 106 -8.08 -0.70 -4.19
C THR A 106 -7.96 -1.99 -3.40
N LEU A 107 -6.82 -2.65 -3.58
CA LEU A 107 -6.42 -3.80 -2.80
C LEU A 107 -5.01 -3.58 -2.24
N GLU A 108 -4.86 -3.72 -0.94
CA GLU A 108 -3.57 -3.81 -0.27
C GLU A 108 -3.36 -5.24 0.22
N LEU A 109 -2.16 -5.77 0.01
CA LEU A 109 -1.73 -7.09 0.46
C LEU A 109 -0.48 -6.92 1.32
N ARG A 110 -0.40 -7.65 2.43
CA ARG A 110 0.78 -7.66 3.31
C ARG A 110 1.04 -9.06 3.85
N MET A 111 2.28 -9.50 3.80
CA MET A 111 2.73 -10.71 4.50
C MET A 111 3.06 -10.41 5.96
N LEU A 112 2.62 -11.25 6.88
CA LEU A 112 2.82 -11.09 8.32
C LEU A 112 3.58 -12.32 8.84
N HIS A 113 4.84 -12.12 9.23
CA HIS A 113 5.71 -13.19 9.71
C HIS A 113 5.51 -13.45 11.20
N ARG A 114 5.08 -14.65 11.57
CA ARG A 114 4.81 -14.99 12.97
C ARG A 114 5.98 -15.71 13.63
N LYS A 115 6.02 -15.63 14.96
CA LYS A 115 7.10 -16.19 15.81
C LYS A 115 7.39 -17.68 15.62
N LYS A 116 6.47 -18.46 15.03
CA LYS A 116 6.64 -19.89 14.75
C LYS A 116 7.06 -20.18 13.29
N GLY A 117 7.43 -19.16 12.52
CA GLY A 117 7.78 -19.27 11.11
C GLY A 117 6.57 -19.43 10.18
N SER A 118 5.35 -19.36 10.70
CA SER A 118 4.14 -19.32 9.88
C SER A 118 3.95 -17.93 9.28
N THR A 119 3.65 -17.88 7.99
CA THR A 119 3.28 -16.67 7.27
C THR A 119 1.76 -16.56 7.21
N VAL A 120 1.24 -15.37 7.49
CA VAL A 120 -0.17 -15.03 7.26
C VAL A 120 -0.22 -13.89 6.26
N VAL A 121 -1.11 -13.95 5.28
CA VAL A 121 -1.34 -12.85 4.35
C VAL A 121 -2.53 -12.05 4.84
N ALA A 122 -2.38 -10.75 5.03
CA ALA A 122 -3.50 -9.82 5.21
C ALA A 122 -3.87 -9.20 3.85
N SER A 123 -5.17 -9.07 3.59
CA SER A 123 -5.70 -8.28 2.49
C SER A 123 -6.65 -7.22 3.00
N VAL A 124 -6.51 -6.00 2.51
CA VAL A 124 -7.48 -4.92 2.70
C VAL A 124 -8.03 -4.52 1.34
N TYR A 125 -9.29 -4.85 1.11
CA TYR A 125 -10.03 -4.42 -0.08
C TYR A 125 -10.86 -3.20 0.27
N THR A 126 -10.63 -2.08 -0.38
CA THR A 126 -11.36 -0.82 -0.12
C THR A 126 -12.19 -0.45 -1.33
N VAL A 127 -13.47 -0.13 -1.11
CA VAL A 127 -14.35 0.47 -2.12
C VAL A 127 -14.68 1.89 -1.68
N GLY A 128 -14.58 2.85 -2.59
CA GLY A 128 -14.93 4.23 -2.33
C GLY A 128 -14.65 5.13 -3.52
N SER A 129 -15.28 6.29 -3.55
CA SER A 129 -15.10 7.25 -4.64
C SER A 129 -15.13 8.69 -4.12
N SER A 130 -15.09 9.66 -5.03
CA SER A 130 -15.36 11.06 -4.66
C SER A 130 -16.80 11.28 -4.17
N THR A 131 -17.73 10.37 -4.50
CA THR A 131 -19.16 10.46 -4.20
C THR A 131 -19.70 9.33 -3.32
N GLN A 132 -18.87 8.35 -2.94
CA GLN A 132 -19.21 7.28 -2.01
C GLN A 132 -18.17 7.13 -0.90
N ALA A 133 -18.61 6.85 0.33
CA ALA A 133 -17.72 6.67 1.47
C ALA A 133 -16.79 5.50 1.21
N GLU A 134 -15.53 5.66 1.58
CA GLU A 134 -14.59 4.54 1.56
C GLU A 134 -14.95 3.59 2.71
N ASP A 135 -15.09 2.32 2.39
CA ASP A 135 -15.26 1.26 3.36
C ASP A 135 -14.36 0.09 2.93
N SER A 136 -13.66 -0.49 3.90
CA SER A 136 -12.75 -1.60 3.60
C SER A 136 -13.11 -2.89 4.32
N GLU A 137 -12.87 -3.98 3.60
CA GLU A 137 -12.93 -5.34 4.10
C GLU A 137 -11.52 -5.85 4.40
N VAL A 138 -11.33 -6.42 5.59
CA VAL A 138 -10.05 -6.99 6.04
C VAL A 138 -10.19 -8.52 6.11
N ARG A 139 -9.39 -9.23 5.31
CA ARG A 139 -9.33 -10.71 5.31
C ARG A 139 -7.92 -11.20 5.55
N PHE A 140 -7.80 -12.44 6.01
CA PHE A 140 -6.53 -13.09 6.30
C PHE A 140 -6.47 -14.46 5.64
N TYR A 141 -5.28 -14.88 5.22
CA TYR A 141 -5.05 -16.17 4.58
C TYR A 141 -3.80 -16.85 5.13
N ASP A 142 -3.77 -18.18 5.09
CA ASP A 142 -2.56 -18.95 5.37
C ASP A 142 -1.55 -18.94 4.20
N ASP A 143 -0.46 -19.69 4.35
CA ASP A 143 0.59 -19.86 3.33
C ASP A 143 0.11 -20.59 2.06
N LYS A 144 -1.05 -21.25 2.14
CA LYS A 144 -1.71 -21.93 1.03
C LYS A 144 -2.87 -21.12 0.46
N LEU A 145 -3.04 -19.87 0.92
CA LEU A 145 -4.10 -18.94 0.54
C LEU A 145 -5.52 -19.42 0.89
N ASN A 146 -5.66 -20.27 1.90
CA ASN A 146 -6.96 -20.55 2.50
C ASN A 146 -7.34 -19.40 3.44
N GLU A 147 -8.59 -18.94 3.35
CA GLU A 147 -9.10 -17.88 4.22
C GLU A 147 -9.15 -18.33 5.69
N LEU A 148 -8.72 -17.44 6.59
CA LEU A 148 -8.67 -17.64 8.03
C LEU A 148 -9.72 -16.76 8.72
N ASP A 149 -10.08 -17.09 9.96
CA ASP A 149 -10.97 -16.23 10.76
C ASP A 149 -10.27 -14.91 11.11
N SER A 150 -10.72 -13.81 10.49
CA SER A 150 -10.17 -12.47 10.72
C SER A 150 -10.17 -12.07 12.20
N LYS A 151 -11.07 -12.59 13.04
CA LYS A 151 -11.15 -12.23 14.47
C LYS A 151 -9.92 -12.69 15.26
N GLU A 152 -9.19 -13.69 14.78
CA GLU A 152 -7.95 -14.15 15.39
C GLU A 152 -6.81 -13.13 15.22
N PHE A 153 -6.81 -12.42 14.09
CA PHE A 153 -5.72 -11.53 13.67
C PHE A 153 -6.04 -10.04 13.82
N PHE A 154 -7.33 -9.69 13.80
CA PHE A 154 -7.81 -8.33 13.75
C PHE A 154 -9.01 -8.14 14.67
N LYS A 155 -8.96 -7.10 15.50
CA LYS A 155 -10.13 -6.63 16.25
C LYS A 155 -10.66 -5.39 15.57
N THR A 156 -11.83 -5.51 14.95
CA THR A 156 -12.54 -4.38 14.36
C THR A 156 -12.74 -3.28 15.40
N PRO A 157 -12.26 -2.05 15.15
CA PRO A 157 -12.57 -0.90 15.97
C PRO A 157 -14.06 -0.66 16.08
N GLU A 158 -14.49 -0.27 17.27
CA GLU A 158 -15.85 0.22 17.51
C GLU A 158 -15.91 1.73 17.21
N LEU A 159 -17.10 2.25 16.92
CA LEU A 159 -17.29 3.67 16.64
C LEU A 159 -16.69 4.58 17.72
N LYS A 160 -16.77 4.17 19.00
CA LYS A 160 -16.22 4.92 20.13
C LYS A 160 -14.69 5.09 20.07
N ASP A 161 -13.98 4.18 19.40
CA ASP A 161 -12.52 4.20 19.35
C ASP A 161 -12.00 5.36 18.48
N PHE A 162 -12.85 5.93 17.63
CA PHE A 162 -12.59 7.08 16.78
C PHE A 162 -12.88 8.43 17.45
N PHE A 163 -13.38 8.47 18.68
CA PHE A 163 -13.76 9.74 19.33
C PHE A 163 -13.09 9.93 20.70
N ASP A 164 -12.52 11.11 20.90
CA ASP A 164 -12.01 11.57 22.19
C ASP A 164 -13.00 12.58 22.80
N ILE A 165 -14.03 12.06 23.49
CA ILE A 165 -15.09 12.88 24.09
C ILE A 165 -14.73 13.19 25.56
N PRO A 166 -14.36 14.44 25.91
CA PRO A 166 -14.05 14.81 27.28
C PRO A 166 -15.33 14.85 28.14
N LYS A 167 -15.15 14.75 29.47
CA LYS A 167 -16.26 14.94 30.41
C LYS A 167 -16.84 16.36 30.27
N GLY A 168 -18.15 16.46 30.14
CA GLY A 168 -18.85 17.74 29.95
C GLY A 168 -18.88 18.24 28.51
N ALA A 169 -18.51 17.40 27.53
CA ALA A 169 -18.72 17.70 26.11
C ALA A 169 -20.20 17.97 25.79
N GLU A 170 -20.43 18.76 24.74
CA GLU A 170 -21.78 19.12 24.25
C GLU A 170 -22.54 17.93 23.65
N ILE A 171 -21.84 16.85 23.32
CA ILE A 171 -22.37 15.65 22.70
C ILE A 171 -21.88 14.40 23.44
N THR A 172 -22.74 13.39 23.48
CA THR A 172 -22.47 12.09 24.07
C THR A 172 -22.16 11.02 23.02
N MET A 173 -21.49 9.95 23.43
CA MET A 173 -21.26 8.80 22.55
C MET A 173 -22.57 8.12 22.10
N LYS A 174 -23.67 8.29 22.85
CA LYS A 174 -24.98 7.78 22.44
C LYS A 174 -25.51 8.58 21.25
N GLU A 175 -25.48 9.90 21.33
CA GLU A 175 -25.93 10.77 20.23
C GLU A 175 -25.08 10.58 18.97
N ILE A 176 -23.76 10.39 19.11
CA ILE A 176 -22.90 10.08 17.95
C ILE A 176 -23.30 8.75 17.29
N LYS A 177 -23.66 7.73 18.07
CA LYS A 177 -24.17 6.46 17.51
C LYS A 177 -25.51 6.64 16.81
N ASP A 178 -26.38 7.50 17.33
CA ASP A 178 -27.67 7.81 16.70
C ASP A 178 -27.46 8.61 15.39
N MET A 179 -26.45 9.47 15.32
CA MET A 179 -26.06 10.19 14.10
C MET A 179 -25.34 9.32 13.06
N ILE A 180 -24.66 8.26 13.50
CA ILE A 180 -23.87 7.36 12.65
C ILE A 180 -24.36 5.91 12.84
N PRO A 181 -25.55 5.58 12.31
CA PRO A 181 -26.09 4.22 12.44
C PRO A 181 -25.25 3.19 11.67
N PHE A 182 -24.62 3.60 10.56
CA PHE A 182 -23.80 2.75 9.70
C PHE A 182 -22.40 3.38 9.54
N PRO A 183 -21.46 3.08 10.45
CA PRO A 183 -20.10 3.59 10.34
C PRO A 183 -19.36 2.90 9.20
N THR A 184 -18.83 3.69 8.28
CA THR A 184 -17.89 3.24 7.23
C THR A 184 -16.47 3.57 7.64
N VAL A 185 -15.55 2.63 7.43
CA VAL A 185 -14.16 2.74 7.87
C VAL A 185 -13.23 2.32 6.74
N ALA A 186 -12.31 3.22 6.38
CA ALA A 186 -11.21 2.91 5.49
C ALA A 186 -10.03 2.38 6.31
N TYR A 187 -9.49 1.24 5.91
CA TYR A 187 -8.26 0.68 6.46
C TYR A 187 -7.11 0.83 5.45
N SER A 188 -5.89 1.04 5.93
CA SER A 188 -4.66 0.94 5.14
C SER A 188 -3.61 0.17 5.92
N ILE A 189 -2.94 -0.77 5.26
CA ILE A 189 -1.89 -1.60 5.88
C ILE A 189 -0.57 -0.85 5.85
N SER A 190 0.13 -0.83 6.97
CA SER A 190 1.51 -0.34 6.99
C SER A 190 2.41 -1.26 6.13
N PRO A 191 3.20 -0.70 5.20
CA PRO A 191 4.15 -1.49 4.41
C PRO A 191 5.25 -2.13 5.26
N ASP A 192 5.58 -1.51 6.40
CA ASP A 192 6.80 -1.82 7.18
C ASP A 192 6.51 -2.39 8.57
N GLU A 193 5.31 -2.17 9.12
CA GLU A 193 4.95 -2.58 10.48
C GLU A 193 3.65 -3.40 10.51
N ASP A 194 3.47 -4.21 11.57
CA ASP A 194 2.28 -5.06 11.75
C ASP A 194 1.07 -4.29 12.32
N PHE A 195 0.63 -3.23 11.63
CA PHE A 195 -0.58 -2.50 11.99
C PHE A 195 -1.34 -1.97 10.77
N LEU A 196 -2.64 -1.73 10.97
CA LEU A 196 -3.52 -1.00 10.09
C LEU A 196 -3.74 0.40 10.64
N THR A 197 -3.80 1.42 9.78
CA THR A 197 -4.52 2.64 10.12
C THR A 197 -6.00 2.45 9.80
N ALA A 198 -6.87 2.99 10.65
CA ALA A 198 -8.30 2.98 10.44
C ALA A 198 -8.82 4.42 10.50
N ARG A 199 -9.59 4.82 9.50
CA ARG A 199 -10.17 6.16 9.37
C ARG A 199 -11.68 6.06 9.20
N LEU A 200 -12.42 6.74 10.07
CA LEU A 200 -13.87 6.86 9.92
C LEU A 200 -14.18 7.79 8.73
N THR A 201 -15.03 7.35 7.80
CA THR A 201 -15.22 8.04 6.50
C THR A 201 -16.60 8.66 6.30
N VAL A 202 -17.46 8.54 7.30
CA VAL A 202 -18.86 9.01 7.28
C VAL A 202 -19.02 10.51 7.08
N GLY A 203 -17.97 11.30 7.35
CA GLY A 203 -18.03 12.76 7.34
C GLY A 203 -18.47 13.38 6.00
N LYS A 204 -18.11 12.74 4.88
CA LYS A 204 -18.50 13.22 3.54
C LYS A 204 -20.00 13.10 3.23
N TYR A 205 -20.75 12.33 4.02
CA TYR A 205 -22.16 12.00 3.78
C TYR A 205 -23.06 12.39 4.94
N MET A 206 -22.52 13.18 5.86
CA MET A 206 -23.23 13.71 7.00
C MET A 206 -23.65 15.15 6.73
N ASP A 207 -24.77 15.56 7.32
CA ASP A 207 -25.15 16.96 7.36
C ASP A 207 -24.02 17.82 7.96
N VAL A 208 -23.85 19.03 7.43
CA VAL A 208 -22.73 19.93 7.76
C VAL A 208 -22.72 20.28 9.25
N ASP A 209 -23.88 20.48 9.87
CA ASP A 209 -23.97 20.88 11.28
C ASP A 209 -23.66 19.69 12.20
N ASN A 210 -24.18 18.50 11.86
CA ASN A 210 -23.82 17.25 12.55
C ASN A 210 -22.33 16.97 12.43
N TYR A 211 -21.76 17.08 11.22
CA TYR A 211 -20.34 16.85 10.99
C TYR A 211 -19.46 17.85 11.76
N LYS A 212 -19.84 19.14 11.77
CA LYS A 212 -19.13 20.19 12.53
C LYS A 212 -19.14 19.94 14.03
N THR A 213 -20.18 19.31 14.55
CA THR A 213 -20.29 18.93 15.96
C THR A 213 -19.35 17.76 16.27
N ILE A 214 -19.44 16.67 15.51
CA ILE A 214 -18.65 15.46 15.78
C ILE A 214 -17.15 15.61 15.45
N SER A 215 -16.80 16.41 14.45
CA SER A 215 -15.42 16.56 13.97
C SER A 215 -14.47 17.17 15.01
N ARG A 216 -15.01 17.90 16.01
CA ARG A 216 -14.23 18.44 17.13
C ARG A 216 -13.64 17.36 18.03
N TYR A 217 -14.28 16.20 18.06
CA TYR A 217 -13.91 15.07 18.91
C TYR A 217 -13.39 13.87 18.08
N LEU A 218 -13.49 13.95 16.75
CA LEU A 218 -13.09 12.89 15.84
C LEU A 218 -11.57 12.80 15.76
N ARG A 219 -11.05 11.61 16.01
CA ARG A 219 -9.66 11.26 15.74
C ARG A 219 -9.49 11.10 14.23
N PRO A 220 -8.47 11.74 13.60
CA PRO A 220 -8.26 11.62 12.17
C PRO A 220 -8.09 10.16 11.72
N GLU A 221 -7.28 9.41 12.47
CA GLU A 221 -7.04 7.99 12.28
C GLU A 221 -6.70 7.32 13.61
N ILE A 222 -6.86 5.99 13.66
CA ILE A 222 -6.44 5.16 14.78
C ILE A 222 -5.55 4.03 14.29
N ARG A 223 -4.56 3.63 15.10
CA ARG A 223 -3.69 2.48 14.80
C ARG A 223 -4.29 1.22 15.39
N VAL A 224 -4.47 0.19 14.56
CA VAL A 224 -4.99 -1.12 14.94
C VAL A 224 -3.90 -2.16 14.71
N LYS A 225 -3.44 -2.79 15.78
CA LYS A 225 -2.38 -3.78 15.69
C LYS A 225 -2.90 -5.10 15.10
N LEU A 226 -2.12 -5.67 14.17
CA LEU A 226 -2.34 -7.02 13.65
C LEU A 226 -1.70 -8.02 14.61
N LYS A 227 -2.48 -9.00 15.08
CA LYS A 227 -2.00 -10.04 16.01
C LYS A 227 -1.30 -11.15 15.28
#